data_AF-A0A7D5UZA4-F1
#
_entry.id   AF-A0A7D5UZA4-F1
#
_cell.length_a   1.000
_cell.length_b   1.000
_cell.length_c   1.000
_cell.angle_alpha   90.00
_cell.angle_beta   90.00
_cell.angle_gamma   90.00
#
_symmetry.space_group_name_H-M   'P 1'
#
loop_
_entity.id
_entity.type
_entity.pdbx_description
1 polymer ?
#
loop_
_entity_poly.entity_id
_entity_poly.type
_entity_poly.pdbx_seq_one_letter_code
_entity_poly.pdbx_strand_id
1 'polypeptide(L)'
;MTRIFIINGTSGVRNHLEQRHQIGPQSGSKKRSSRRKSVLEQQKSAAATNTFFWKDSIEKFKELLIRWIVYCHIAFFQLENQYFRELLFFLNRGLLNNLPRAAKTIRSWVVEAFLSKKQVVAAASFLVGM
;
A
#
# COMPACT_ATOMS: atom_id res chain seq x y z
N MET A 1 -59.38 -8.78 -34.43
CA MET A 1 -58.88 -7.89 -33.36
C MET A 1 -58.45 -8.77 -32.20
N THR A 2 -57.19 -9.20 -32.19
CA THR A 2 -56.70 -10.29 -31.32
C THR A 2 -56.30 -9.71 -29.96
N ARG A 3 -57.05 -10.04 -28.90
CA ARG A 3 -56.71 -9.66 -27.52
C ARG A 3 -55.63 -10.61 -26.98
N ILE A 4 -54.49 -10.04 -26.61
CA ILE A 4 -53.39 -10.73 -25.93
C ILE A 4 -53.73 -10.82 -24.44
N PHE A 5 -53.93 -12.02 -23.91
CA PHE A 5 -54.09 -12.25 -22.48
C PHE A 5 -52.69 -12.26 -21.82
N ILE A 6 -52.38 -11.23 -21.03
CA ILE A 6 -51.20 -11.24 -20.17
C ILE A 6 -51.54 -12.00 -18.89
N ILE A 7 -51.04 -13.23 -18.79
CA ILE A 7 -51.24 -14.12 -17.64
C ILE A 7 -50.30 -13.66 -16.51
N ASN A 8 -50.84 -12.92 -15.53
CA ASN A 8 -50.11 -12.41 -14.35
C ASN A 8 -49.86 -13.46 -13.24
N GLY A 9 -50.12 -14.75 -13.50
CA GLY A 9 -50.07 -15.82 -12.49
C GLY A 9 -48.67 -16.27 -12.04
N THR A 10 -47.59 -15.79 -12.68
CA THR A 10 -46.21 -16.22 -12.36
C THR A 10 -45.46 -15.27 -11.43
N SER A 11 -46.13 -14.25 -10.90
CA SER A 11 -45.53 -13.22 -10.01
C SER A 11 -44.93 -13.80 -8.74
N GLY A 12 -45.57 -14.81 -8.13
CA GLY A 12 -45.07 -15.49 -6.92
C GLY A 12 -43.77 -16.25 -7.17
N VAL A 13 -43.69 -17.02 -8.26
CA VAL A 13 -42.48 -17.75 -8.66
C VAL A 13 -41.36 -16.76 -9.03
N ARG A 14 -41.70 -15.66 -9.69
CA ARG A 14 -40.75 -14.58 -10.03
C ARG A 14 -40.17 -13.91 -8.78
N ASN A 15 -41.01 -13.54 -7.82
CA ASN A 15 -40.56 -12.99 -6.54
C ASN A 15 -39.72 -14.00 -5.75
N HIS A 16 -40.09 -15.28 -5.77
CA HIS A 16 -39.31 -16.33 -5.14
C HIS A 16 -37.92 -16.48 -5.77
N LEU A 17 -37.83 -16.49 -7.11
CA LEU A 17 -36.56 -16.56 -7.84
C LEU A 17 -35.69 -15.33 -7.62
N GLU A 18 -36.27 -14.15 -7.49
CA GLU A 18 -35.52 -12.92 -7.20
C GLU A 18 -35.03 -12.89 -5.73
N GLN A 19 -35.89 -13.23 -4.77
CA GLN A 19 -35.56 -13.18 -3.35
C GLN A 19 -34.63 -14.32 -2.90
N ARG A 20 -34.91 -15.56 -3.33
CA ARG A 20 -34.15 -16.76 -2.92
C ARG A 20 -32.97 -17.06 -3.82
N HIS A 21 -33.06 -16.73 -5.12
CA HIS A 21 -32.06 -17.13 -6.10
C HIS A 21 -31.37 -15.95 -6.81
N GLN A 22 -31.80 -14.70 -6.60
CA GLN A 22 -31.22 -13.47 -7.16
C GLN A 22 -31.08 -13.51 -8.70
N ILE A 23 -32.01 -14.19 -9.36
CA ILE A 23 -32.10 -14.26 -10.82
C ILE A 23 -33.02 -13.14 -11.30
N GLY A 24 -32.49 -12.20 -12.06
CA GLY A 24 -33.22 -11.03 -12.55
C GLY A 24 -34.06 -11.33 -13.81
N PRO A 25 -35.07 -10.49 -14.11
CA PRO A 25 -36.09 -10.78 -15.12
C PRO A 25 -35.62 -10.76 -16.59
N GLN A 26 -34.39 -10.33 -16.90
CA GLN A 26 -33.95 -10.16 -18.30
C GLN A 26 -32.67 -10.91 -18.69
N SER A 27 -32.06 -11.66 -17.79
CA SER A 27 -30.89 -12.45 -18.17
C SER A 27 -30.78 -13.60 -17.20
N GLY A 28 -30.74 -14.84 -17.71
CA GLY A 28 -30.38 -16.02 -16.93
C GLY A 28 -28.96 -15.96 -16.34
N SER A 29 -28.29 -14.80 -16.39
CA SER A 29 -27.06 -14.54 -15.68
C SER A 29 -27.35 -14.24 -14.22
N LYS A 30 -26.80 -15.07 -13.33
CA LYS A 30 -26.70 -14.76 -11.90
C LYS A 30 -26.10 -13.36 -11.78
N LYS A 31 -26.82 -12.41 -11.18
CA LYS A 31 -26.19 -11.17 -10.70
C LYS A 31 -24.97 -11.62 -9.91
N ARG A 32 -23.78 -11.21 -10.33
CA ARG A 32 -22.53 -11.42 -9.58
C ARG A 32 -22.76 -10.74 -8.25
N SER A 33 -23.27 -11.50 -7.28
CA SER A 33 -23.26 -11.13 -5.89
C SER A 33 -21.87 -10.61 -5.65
N SER A 34 -21.76 -9.37 -5.19
CA SER A 34 -20.56 -8.86 -4.55
C SER A 34 -20.22 -9.91 -3.51
N ARG A 35 -19.35 -10.87 -3.88
CA ARG A 35 -18.95 -11.97 -3.02
C ARG A 35 -18.41 -11.28 -1.80
N ARG A 36 -19.19 -11.28 -0.71
CA ARG A 36 -18.73 -10.82 0.60
C ARG A 36 -17.41 -11.53 0.79
N LYS A 37 -16.30 -10.79 0.70
CA LYS A 37 -14.98 -11.38 0.92
C LYS A 37 -15.07 -12.08 2.26
N SER A 38 -14.65 -13.34 2.29
CA SER A 38 -14.54 -14.05 3.57
C SER A 38 -13.78 -13.14 4.54
N VAL A 39 -14.13 -13.16 5.83
CA VAL A 39 -13.38 -12.43 6.86
C VAL A 39 -11.88 -12.68 6.72
N LEU A 40 -11.50 -13.91 6.33
CA LEU A 40 -10.13 -14.29 6.03
C LEU A 40 -9.54 -13.57 4.80
N GLU A 41 -10.29 -13.47 3.69
CA GLU A 41 -9.84 -12.70 2.51
C GLU A 41 -9.72 -11.20 2.82
N GLN A 42 -10.66 -10.67 3.61
CA GLN A 42 -10.63 -9.27 4.02
C GLN A 42 -9.40 -9.00 4.90
N GLN A 43 -9.13 -9.84 5.89
CA GLN A 43 -7.92 -9.78 6.72
C GLN A 43 -6.65 -9.92 5.90
N LYS A 44 -6.60 -10.85 4.93
CA LYS A 44 -5.44 -11.02 4.04
C LYS A 44 -5.19 -9.77 3.19
N SER A 45 -6.24 -9.16 2.66
CA SER A 45 -6.13 -7.91 1.90
C SER A 45 -5.75 -6.70 2.77
N ALA A 46 -6.27 -6.62 4.00
CA ALA A 46 -5.91 -5.60 4.98
C ALA A 46 -4.44 -5.76 5.43
N ALA A 47 -3.97 -6.98 5.66
CA ALA A 47 -2.58 -7.26 6.00
C ALA A 47 -1.64 -6.90 4.84
N ALA A 48 -2.00 -7.23 3.60
CA ALA A 48 -1.20 -6.89 2.42
C ALA A 48 -1.10 -5.37 2.18
N THR A 49 -2.22 -4.65 2.31
CA THR A 49 -2.26 -3.18 2.18
C THR A 49 -1.50 -2.51 3.33
N ASN A 50 -1.63 -3.02 4.55
CA ASN A 50 -0.85 -2.55 5.69
C ASN A 50 0.65 -2.73 5.42
N THR A 51 1.11 -3.94 5.06
CA THR A 51 2.53 -4.20 4.76
C THR A 51 3.09 -3.31 3.66
N PHE A 52 2.32 -3.06 2.60
CA PHE A 52 2.74 -2.18 1.51
C PHE A 52 2.86 -0.72 1.98
N PHE A 53 1.84 -0.21 2.68
CA PHE A 53 1.87 1.13 3.28
C PHE A 53 3.05 1.31 4.25
N TRP A 54 3.34 0.28 5.05
CA TRP A 54 4.50 0.29 5.94
C TRP A 54 5.82 0.32 5.16
N LYS A 55 5.94 -0.44 4.07
CA LYS A 55 7.15 -0.44 3.24
C LYS A 55 7.44 0.95 2.66
N ASP A 56 6.45 1.59 2.04
CA ASP A 56 6.59 2.94 1.48
C ASP A 56 6.93 3.97 2.57
N SER A 57 6.32 3.83 3.75
CA SER A 57 6.59 4.70 4.90
C SER A 57 8.04 4.57 5.39
N ILE A 58 8.60 3.35 5.41
CA ILE A 58 9.99 3.10 5.81
C ILE A 58 10.97 3.61 4.76
N GLU A 59 10.68 3.43 3.48
CA GLU A 59 11.51 4.00 2.40
C GLU A 59 11.54 5.53 2.49
N LYS A 60 10.39 6.16 2.74
CA LYS A 60 10.32 7.61 2.94
C LYS A 60 11.07 8.06 4.19
N PHE A 61 10.99 7.31 5.28
CA PHE A 61 11.75 7.57 6.49
C PHE A 61 13.26 7.55 6.21
N LYS A 62 13.77 6.53 5.50
CA LYS A 62 15.19 6.44 5.13
C LYS A 62 15.64 7.64 4.31
N GLU A 63 14.85 8.04 3.32
CA GLU A 63 15.13 9.21 2.48
C GLU A 63 15.26 10.49 3.33
N LEU A 64 14.28 10.75 4.21
CA LEU A 64 14.28 11.92 5.09
C LEU A 64 15.45 11.92 6.07
N LEU A 65 15.77 10.74 6.62
CA LEU A 65 16.89 10.56 7.54
C LEU A 65 18.22 10.87 6.84
N ILE A 66 18.46 10.30 5.65
CA ILE A 66 19.66 10.57 4.85
C ILE A 66 19.76 12.07 4.53
N ARG A 67 18.64 12.69 4.15
CA ARG A 67 18.59 14.12 3.85
C ARG A 67 19.02 14.94 5.06
N TRP A 68 18.45 14.67 6.23
CA TRP A 68 18.82 15.36 7.47
C TRP A 68 20.30 15.17 7.83
N ILE A 69 20.83 13.94 7.72
CA ILE A 69 22.25 13.65 7.96
C ILE A 69 23.16 14.49 7.07
N VAL A 70 22.88 14.52 5.76
CA VAL A 70 23.73 15.18 4.77
C VAL A 70 23.67 16.70 4.89
N TYR A 71 22.47 17.28 4.96
CA TYR A 71 22.30 18.73 4.99
C TYR A 71 22.73 19.35 6.32
N CYS A 72 22.56 18.65 7.44
CA CYS A 72 22.95 19.16 8.76
C CYS A 72 24.33 18.66 9.21
N HIS A 73 25.04 17.90 8.37
CA HIS A 73 26.33 17.30 8.70
C HIS A 73 26.30 16.49 10.01
N ILE A 74 25.24 15.71 10.22
CA ILE A 74 25.08 14.92 11.44
C ILE A 74 26.10 13.78 11.46
N ALA A 75 26.89 13.69 12.52
CA ALA A 75 27.81 12.59 12.72
C ALA A 75 27.04 11.28 12.99
N PHE A 76 27.47 10.16 12.38
CA PHE A 76 26.74 8.89 12.45
C PHE A 76 26.57 8.35 13.88
N PHE A 77 27.54 8.59 14.78
CA PHE A 77 27.42 8.17 16.18
C PHE A 77 26.21 8.83 16.88
N GLN A 78 25.73 9.96 16.37
CA GLN A 78 24.58 10.65 16.94
C GLN A 78 23.27 9.88 16.74
N LEU A 79 23.23 8.93 15.81
CA LEU A 79 22.10 8.01 15.62
C LEU A 79 22.15 6.80 16.57
N GLU A 80 23.32 6.57 17.17
CA GLU A 80 23.52 5.61 18.26
C GLU A 80 23.31 6.24 19.64
N ASN A 81 23.26 7.58 19.71
CA ASN A 81 23.01 8.32 20.93
C ASN A 81 21.68 7.91 21.58
N GLN A 82 21.75 7.58 22.87
CA GLN A 82 20.62 7.10 23.63
C GLN A 82 19.47 8.11 23.69
N TYR A 83 19.75 9.40 23.92
CA TYR A 83 18.73 10.44 24.01
C TYR A 83 17.98 10.64 22.68
N PHE A 84 18.72 10.60 21.56
CA PHE A 84 18.10 10.62 20.23
C PHE A 84 17.18 9.41 20.03
N ARG A 85 17.62 8.22 20.45
CA ARG A 85 16.83 6.99 20.34
C ARG A 85 15.60 6.98 21.23
N GLU A 86 15.69 7.51 22.44
CA GLU A 86 14.54 7.69 23.34
C GLU A 86 13.52 8.68 22.78
N LEU A 87 13.98 9.81 22.22
CA LEU A 87 13.11 10.75 21.53
C LEU A 87 12.41 10.10 20.34
N LEU A 88 13.16 9.39 19.48
CA LEU A 88 12.59 8.71 18.32
C LEU A 88 11.59 7.62 18.74
N PHE A 89 11.88 6.90 19.83
CA PHE A 89 10.96 5.91 20.41
C PHE A 89 9.64 6.54 20.86
N PHE A 90 9.73 7.67 21.57
CA PHE A 90 8.57 8.43 22.02
C PHE A 90 7.71 8.89 20.83
N LEU A 91 8.35 9.41 19.78
CA LEU A 91 7.65 9.88 18.58
C LEU A 91 6.98 8.73 17.82
N ASN A 92 7.71 7.64 17.58
CA ASN A 92 7.17 6.47 16.91
C ASN A 92 8.04 5.22 17.15
N ARG A 93 7.49 4.25 17.91
CA ARG A 93 8.15 2.98 18.19
C ARG A 93 8.47 2.17 16.92
N GLY A 94 7.60 2.24 15.92
CA GLY A 94 7.79 1.58 14.63
C GLY A 94 9.03 2.11 13.90
N LEU A 95 9.28 3.42 13.96
CA LEU A 95 10.47 4.00 13.32
C LEU A 95 11.77 3.58 14.01
N LEU A 96 11.79 3.53 15.35
CA LEU A 96 12.98 3.06 16.07
C LEU A 96 13.34 1.62 15.67
N ASN A 97 12.35 0.73 15.58
CA ASN A 97 12.59 -0.68 15.22
C ASN A 97 13.21 -0.83 13.82
N ASN A 98 12.98 0.14 12.94
CA ASN A 98 13.51 0.16 11.58
C ASN A 98 14.82 0.97 11.47
N LEU A 99 15.26 1.63 12.54
CA LEU A 99 16.53 2.34 12.58
C LEU A 99 17.66 1.37 12.99
N PRO A 100 18.64 1.10 12.10
CA PRO A 100 19.77 0.24 12.41
C PRO A 100 20.53 0.77 13.62
N ARG A 101 21.01 -0.15 14.46
CA ARG A 101 21.81 0.20 15.63
C ARG A 101 23.26 0.48 15.30
N ALA A 102 23.74 -0.03 14.17
CA ALA A 102 25.11 0.18 13.71
C ALA A 102 25.17 1.32 12.69
N ALA A 103 26.02 2.32 12.97
CA ALA A 103 26.37 3.41 12.05
C ALA A 103 26.81 2.92 10.66
N LYS A 104 27.43 1.74 10.58
CA LYS A 104 27.87 1.13 9.32
C LYS A 104 26.71 0.96 8.32
N THR A 105 25.54 0.51 8.77
CA THR A 105 24.37 0.30 7.91
C THR A 105 23.83 1.63 7.39
N ILE A 106 23.77 2.65 8.24
CA ILE A 106 23.32 3.99 7.86
C ILE A 106 24.31 4.61 6.87
N ARG A 107 25.61 4.41 7.06
CA ARG A 107 26.66 4.83 6.12
C ARG A 107 26.44 4.21 4.74
N SER A 108 26.15 2.90 4.68
CA SER A 108 25.82 2.23 3.42
C SER A 108 24.62 2.88 2.74
N TRP A 109 23.55 3.20 3.48
CA TRP A 109 22.38 3.88 2.90
C TRP A 109 22.71 5.25 2.29
N VAL A 110 23.55 6.04 2.98
CA VAL A 110 23.98 7.35 2.47
C VAL A 110 24.79 7.18 1.18
N VAL A 111 25.73 6.22 1.16
CA VAL A 111 26.56 5.93 -0.03
C VAL A 111 25.70 5.42 -1.19
N GLU A 112 24.79 4.47 -0.94
CA GLU A 112 23.88 3.93 -1.95
C GLU A 112 22.98 5.03 -2.53
N ALA A 113 22.42 5.90 -1.69
CA ALA A 113 21.61 7.03 -2.13
C ALA A 113 22.42 8.02 -2.99
N PHE A 114 23.68 8.26 -2.64
CA PHE A 114 24.58 9.07 -3.45
C PHE A 114 24.87 8.42 -4.81
N LEU A 115 25.22 7.13 -4.82
CA LEU A 115 25.53 6.40 -6.06
C LEU A 115 24.31 6.33 -6.99
N SER A 116 23.13 6.06 -6.46
CA SER A 116 21.87 6.05 -7.22
C SER A 116 21.63 7.40 -7.90
N LYS A 117 21.76 8.51 -7.17
CA LYS A 117 21.60 9.86 -7.75
C LYS A 117 22.69 10.19 -8.77
N LYS A 118 23.95 9.78 -8.52
CA LYS A 118 25.06 9.98 -9.47
C LYS A 118 24.81 9.27 -10.80
N GLN A 119 24.31 8.03 -10.76
CA GLN A 119 23.97 7.27 -11.98
C GLN A 119 22.86 7.95 -12.79
N VAL A 120 21.81 8.45 -12.12
CA VAL A 120 20.72 9.17 -12.79
C VAL A 120 21.23 10.43 -13.48
N VAL A 121 22.07 11.22 -12.81
CA VAL A 121 22.66 12.43 -13.42
C VAL A 121 23.57 12.07 -14.57
N ALA A 122 24.39 11.03 -14.45
CA ALA A 122 25.24 10.57 -15.55
C ALA A 122 24.40 10.14 -16.77
N ALA A 123 23.35 9.34 -16.57
CA ALA A 123 22.46 8.89 -17.64
C ALA A 123 21.69 10.05 -18.30
N ALA A 124 21.26 11.04 -17.52
CA ALA A 124 20.60 12.24 -18.04
C ALA A 124 21.57 13.08 -18.90
N SER A 125 22.84 13.23 -18.49
CA SER A 125 23.85 13.93 -19.28
C SER A 125 24.14 13.26 -20.62
N PHE A 126 24.06 11.93 -20.71
CA PHE A 126 24.23 11.20 -21.98
C PHE A 126 23.07 11.42 -22.96
N LEU A 127 21.84 11.65 -22.47
CA LEU A 127 20.67 11.89 -23.31
C LEU A 127 20.55 13.34 -23.80
N VAL A 128 21.09 14.30 -23.06
CA VAL A 128 21.09 15.73 -23.45
C VAL A 128 22.26 16.07 -24.39
N GLY A 129 23.28 15.20 -24.47
CA GLY A 129 24.45 15.36 -25.33
C GLY A 129 24.35 14.73 -26.72
N MET A 130 23.18 14.23 -27.14
CA MET A 130 22.86 13.74 -28.48
C MET A 130 21.85 14.68 -29.16
#